data_AF-A0A1C6QWN1-F1
#
_entry.id   AF-A0A1C6QWN1-F1
#
_cell.length_a   1.000
_cell.length_b   1.000
_cell.length_c   1.000
_cell.angle_alpha   90.00
_cell.angle_beta   90.00
_cell.angle_gamma   90.00
#
_symmetry.space_group_name_H-M   'P 1'
#
loop_
_entity.id
_entity.type
_entity.pdbx_description
1 polymer ?
#
loop_
_entity_poly.entity_id
_entity_poly.type
_entity_poly.pdbx_seq_one_letter_code
_entity_poly.pdbx_strand_id
1 'polypeptide(L)'
;MADIRSLHEAVAELIHDGDTVALEGFTHLIPFAAAHEIIRQGIKGLTLARMTPDVVYDQLIGAGAARKLVFSWGGNPGVGSLHRFRDAVEHGWPAPLEIDEHSHAGMANRYAAGAARLPFAVLRGYRGSDIPARTPTVSTVVCPFTGEELAAVAALNPDVTVIHAQQADRAGNVQLWGLTGVQKEAALAARRVLVTVEEIVETLEPRPGAVVLPTWVVDAVALVPGGAHPSYAAGYSVRDNAYYREWDGISRDRAAFGRWLAECVRGERVQGGEGPPVRGAAGEDVAGGRASGPEGAPDWTPDELMEVNAARALAGARTCFVGIGLPSTAANLARRTVNPDLVLVYESGTLGSKPTRLPLSIGDGELADTADSVVSVPEMFNYWLQGGRIDVGFLGAAQVDRFANINTTVVHRGPGKPEGRLPGAGGAPEIAANCGQVLMVLRHSPRSFVGALDFVTTLGHGAGPRDRAALGLPGAGPAAVITDLGLLRPDPVTAELVLTDLHPGVTIHQVRAATGWDLKEADRIGVTAPPTAAELAALRALKAAASDGQSPSVETPGVRAGEALESRRGETPVTRTVDSPRAPTGDPLPPLP
;
A
#
# COMPACT_ATOMS: atom_id res chain seq x y z
N MET A 1 26.07 17.08 -11.48
CA MET A 1 24.77 17.63 -11.96
C MET A 1 24.11 16.46 -12.62
N ALA A 2 22.85 16.18 -12.30
CA ALA A 2 22.14 15.05 -12.88
C ALA A 2 22.12 15.17 -14.40
N ASP A 3 22.51 14.11 -15.09
CA ASP A 3 22.51 14.13 -16.54
C ASP A 3 21.11 13.79 -17.07
N ILE A 4 20.57 14.67 -17.91
CA ILE A 4 19.30 14.40 -18.61
C ILE A 4 19.61 13.52 -19.81
N ARG A 5 19.10 12.29 -19.81
CA ARG A 5 19.41 11.27 -20.84
C ARG A 5 18.18 10.47 -21.23
N SER A 6 18.30 9.65 -22.28
CA SER A 6 17.24 8.69 -22.60
C SER A 6 17.14 7.62 -21.51
N LEU A 7 15.94 7.05 -21.33
CA LEU A 7 15.74 5.95 -20.37
C LEU A 7 16.67 4.76 -20.65
N HIS A 8 16.86 4.46 -21.94
CA HIS A 8 17.74 3.37 -22.37
C HIS A 8 19.18 3.55 -21.89
N GLU A 9 19.77 4.72 -22.17
CA GLU A 9 21.14 5.05 -21.75
C GLU A 9 21.27 5.08 -20.23
N ALA A 10 20.29 5.68 -19.53
CA ALA A 10 20.32 5.79 -18.08
C ALA A 10 20.25 4.42 -17.39
N VAL A 11 19.39 3.50 -17.86
CA VAL A 11 19.33 2.13 -17.31
C VAL A 11 20.61 1.35 -17.64
N ALA A 12 21.13 1.47 -18.86
CA ALA A 12 22.33 0.75 -19.30
C ALA A 12 23.59 1.14 -18.51
N GLU A 13 23.68 2.40 -18.08
CA GLU A 13 24.80 2.91 -17.29
C GLU A 13 24.63 2.68 -15.79
N LEU A 14 23.41 2.83 -15.27
CA LEU A 14 23.20 2.87 -13.83
C LEU A 14 22.85 1.52 -13.23
N ILE A 15 22.27 0.58 -13.98
CA ILE A 15 21.76 -0.68 -13.43
C ILE A 15 22.52 -1.85 -14.02
N HIS A 16 23.10 -2.67 -13.14
CA HIS A 16 23.93 -3.82 -13.53
C HIS A 16 23.40 -5.13 -12.95
N ASP A 17 23.80 -6.24 -13.57
CA ASP A 17 23.52 -7.58 -13.04
C ASP A 17 24.01 -7.72 -11.59
N GLY A 18 23.17 -8.32 -10.75
CA GLY A 18 23.49 -8.53 -9.33
C GLY A 18 23.25 -7.34 -8.40
N ASP A 19 22.89 -6.17 -8.93
CA ASP A 19 22.60 -4.97 -8.12
C ASP A 19 21.42 -5.20 -7.15
N THR A 20 21.48 -4.52 -6.01
CA THR A 20 20.30 -4.26 -5.18
C THR A 20 19.56 -3.06 -5.76
N VAL A 21 18.38 -3.32 -6.34
CA VAL A 21 17.60 -2.30 -7.06
C VAL A 21 16.29 -2.03 -6.32
N ALA A 22 16.04 -0.77 -6.01
CA ALA A 22 14.76 -0.31 -5.48
C ALA A 22 14.01 0.50 -6.53
N LEU A 23 12.90 -0.02 -7.06
CA LEU A 23 11.97 0.76 -7.85
C LEU A 23 10.80 1.16 -6.95
N GLU A 24 10.88 2.37 -6.38
CA GLU A 24 9.98 2.78 -5.31
C GLU A 24 8.81 3.63 -5.78
N GLY A 25 7.78 3.67 -4.93
CA GLY A 25 6.47 4.27 -5.19
C GLY A 25 5.39 3.57 -4.34
N PHE A 26 4.27 4.23 -4.08
CA PHE A 26 3.23 3.71 -3.19
C PHE A 26 1.85 3.71 -3.86
N THR A 27 1.62 2.77 -4.78
CA THR A 27 0.54 2.81 -5.82
C THR A 27 0.65 4.01 -6.77
N HIS A 28 1.19 5.12 -6.31
CA HIS A 28 1.53 6.36 -6.99
C HIS A 28 3.02 6.39 -7.35
N LEU A 29 3.35 6.92 -8.53
CA LEU A 29 4.72 7.13 -9.04
C LEU A 29 5.59 5.88 -9.12
N ILE A 30 5.00 4.71 -9.40
CA ILE A 30 5.78 3.48 -9.58
C ILE A 30 6.45 3.51 -10.97
N PRO A 31 7.78 3.43 -11.11
CA PRO A 31 8.46 3.61 -12.40
C PRO A 31 8.43 2.35 -13.28
N PHE A 32 7.24 1.99 -13.79
CA PHE A 32 7.02 0.80 -14.62
C PHE A 32 7.86 0.80 -15.90
N ALA A 33 7.99 1.95 -16.56
CA ALA A 33 8.78 2.04 -17.80
C ALA A 33 10.25 1.65 -17.57
N ALA A 34 10.83 2.02 -16.42
CA ALA A 34 12.19 1.63 -16.07
C ALA A 34 12.29 0.12 -15.80
N ALA A 35 11.30 -0.49 -15.14
CA ALA A 35 11.26 -1.94 -14.96
C ALA A 35 11.21 -2.68 -16.31
N HIS A 36 10.42 -2.18 -17.26
CA HIS A 36 10.34 -2.75 -18.61
C HIS A 36 11.66 -2.57 -19.37
N GLU A 37 12.36 -1.46 -19.20
CA GLU A 37 13.69 -1.26 -19.74
C GLU A 37 14.70 -2.27 -19.17
N ILE A 38 14.71 -2.48 -17.85
CA ILE A 38 15.56 -3.51 -17.20
C ILE A 38 15.33 -4.88 -17.83
N ILE A 39 14.06 -5.25 -18.06
CA ILE A 39 13.69 -6.51 -18.71
C ILE A 39 14.19 -6.56 -20.16
N ARG A 40 14.03 -5.47 -20.92
CA ARG A 40 14.46 -5.39 -22.33
C ARG A 40 15.97 -5.50 -22.47
N GLN A 41 16.73 -4.91 -21.55
CA GLN A 41 18.19 -5.00 -21.52
C GLN A 41 18.71 -6.35 -20.99
N GLY A 42 17.82 -7.21 -20.48
CA GLY A 42 18.18 -8.55 -20.03
C GLY A 42 18.94 -8.59 -18.70
N ILE A 43 18.85 -7.53 -17.90
CA ILE A 43 19.50 -7.40 -16.59
C ILE A 43 18.87 -8.40 -15.61
N LYS A 44 19.71 -9.14 -14.87
CA LYS A 44 19.33 -10.30 -14.05
C LYS A 44 20.11 -10.39 -12.73
N GLY A 45 19.72 -11.36 -11.90
CA GLY A 45 20.37 -11.64 -10.62
C GLY A 45 20.12 -10.59 -9.55
N LEU A 46 19.12 -9.73 -9.75
CA LEU A 46 18.87 -8.55 -8.92
C LEU A 46 18.36 -8.94 -7.53
N THR A 47 18.79 -8.16 -6.53
CA THR A 47 18.06 -8.08 -5.26
C THR A 47 17.05 -6.95 -5.39
N LEU A 48 15.79 -7.31 -5.63
CA LEU A 48 14.72 -6.34 -5.74
C LEU A 48 14.26 -5.91 -4.35
N ALA A 49 14.25 -4.61 -4.07
CA ALA A 49 13.83 -4.07 -2.79
C ALA A 49 12.66 -3.10 -2.98
N ARG A 50 11.52 -3.36 -2.33
CA ARG A 50 10.38 -2.44 -2.34
C ARG A 50 9.42 -2.70 -1.18
N MET A 51 8.89 -1.66 -0.55
CA MET A 51 7.87 -1.85 0.50
C MET A 51 6.70 -2.75 0.05
N THR A 52 6.09 -2.41 -1.09
CA THR A 52 4.97 -3.12 -1.70
C THR A 52 5.36 -3.54 -3.12
N PRO A 53 5.75 -4.79 -3.42
CA PRO A 53 6.25 -5.18 -4.75
C PRO A 53 5.33 -4.82 -5.92
N ASP A 54 4.00 -4.91 -5.72
CA ASP A 54 2.98 -4.59 -6.74
C ASP A 54 3.16 -5.41 -8.03
N VAL A 55 2.42 -5.05 -9.08
CA VAL A 55 2.48 -5.69 -10.39
C VAL A 55 3.87 -5.54 -11.02
N VAL A 56 4.57 -4.43 -10.82
CA VAL A 56 5.90 -4.18 -11.41
C VAL A 56 6.94 -5.24 -10.99
N TYR A 57 6.93 -5.69 -9.74
CA TYR A 57 7.88 -6.70 -9.29
C TYR A 57 7.42 -8.11 -9.65
N ASP A 58 6.11 -8.35 -9.71
CA ASP A 58 5.59 -9.60 -10.27
C ASP A 58 6.04 -9.79 -11.73
N GLN A 59 6.10 -8.70 -12.50
CA GLN A 59 6.66 -8.67 -13.85
C GLN A 59 8.17 -8.98 -13.87
N LEU A 60 8.97 -8.30 -13.04
CA LEU A 60 10.42 -8.53 -12.97
C LEU A 60 10.77 -9.96 -12.50
N ILE A 61 10.05 -10.47 -11.51
CA ILE A 61 10.19 -11.85 -11.01
C ILE A 61 9.83 -12.84 -12.11
N GLY A 62 8.66 -12.69 -12.74
CA GLY A 62 8.23 -13.58 -13.83
C GLY A 62 9.12 -13.51 -15.07
N ALA A 63 9.78 -12.37 -15.33
CA ALA A 63 10.78 -12.23 -16.38
C ALA A 63 12.14 -12.88 -16.05
N GLY A 64 12.32 -13.34 -14.81
CA GLY A 64 13.55 -13.97 -14.33
C GLY A 64 14.68 -12.98 -14.04
N ALA A 65 14.34 -11.72 -13.72
CA ALA A 65 15.33 -10.70 -13.35
C ALA A 65 15.76 -10.81 -11.87
N ALA A 66 14.89 -11.32 -11.01
CA ALA A 66 15.07 -11.34 -9.56
C ALA A 66 15.78 -12.62 -9.07
N ARG A 67 16.79 -12.45 -8.21
CA ARG A 67 17.35 -13.50 -7.34
C ARG A 67 16.78 -13.43 -5.93
N LYS A 68 16.57 -12.22 -5.41
CA LYS A 68 16.09 -11.96 -4.05
C LYS A 68 15.03 -10.87 -4.05
N LEU A 69 14.08 -10.95 -3.13
CA LEU A 69 13.07 -9.93 -2.86
C LEU A 69 13.14 -9.46 -1.39
N VAL A 70 13.35 -8.16 -1.19
CA VAL A 70 13.25 -7.47 0.10
C VAL A 70 11.95 -6.67 0.12
N PHE A 71 11.00 -7.01 0.99
CA PHE A 71 9.65 -6.44 0.92
C PHE A 71 8.88 -6.50 2.23
N SER A 72 7.68 -5.91 2.25
CA SER A 72 6.78 -5.99 3.42
C SER A 72 5.35 -6.43 3.13
N TRP A 73 4.87 -6.32 1.89
CA TRP A 73 3.57 -6.85 1.49
C TRP A 73 3.51 -7.14 -0.02
N GLY A 74 3.46 -8.41 -0.41
CA GLY A 74 3.47 -8.95 -1.78
C GLY A 74 2.09 -9.28 -2.36
N GLY A 75 1.23 -8.27 -2.53
CA GLY A 75 -0.06 -8.41 -3.22
C GLY A 75 -0.24 -7.41 -4.37
N ASN A 76 -1.30 -7.63 -5.16
CA ASN A 76 -1.81 -6.70 -6.15
C ASN A 76 -2.82 -5.75 -5.46
N PRO A 77 -2.50 -4.45 -5.27
CA PRO A 77 -3.33 -3.55 -4.46
C PRO A 77 -4.77 -3.44 -4.98
N GLY A 78 -5.73 -3.84 -4.14
CA GLY A 78 -7.16 -3.78 -4.46
C GLY A 78 -7.68 -4.91 -5.34
N VAL A 79 -6.86 -5.91 -5.68
CA VAL A 79 -7.28 -7.05 -6.54
C VAL A 79 -7.01 -8.40 -5.90
N GLY A 80 -5.77 -8.71 -5.52
CA GLY A 80 -5.44 -10.07 -5.08
C GLY A 80 -3.96 -10.37 -4.89
N SER A 81 -3.56 -11.61 -5.19
CA SER A 81 -2.19 -12.09 -5.03
C SER A 81 -1.29 -11.74 -6.23
N LEU A 82 0.02 -11.69 -5.99
CA LEU A 82 1.04 -11.66 -7.05
C LEU A 82 1.41 -13.10 -7.43
N HIS A 83 0.95 -13.55 -8.59
CA HIS A 83 1.04 -14.97 -8.95
C HIS A 83 2.43 -15.40 -9.40
N ARG A 84 3.26 -14.52 -9.99
CA ARG A 84 4.65 -14.84 -10.35
C ARG A 84 5.55 -14.85 -9.11
N PHE A 85 5.34 -13.92 -8.18
CA PHE A 85 5.96 -13.94 -6.86
C PHE A 85 5.66 -15.26 -6.13
N ARG A 86 4.37 -15.63 -6.04
CA ARG A 86 3.97 -16.88 -5.40
C ARG A 86 4.54 -18.11 -6.11
N ASP A 87 4.55 -18.13 -7.43
CA ASP A 87 5.10 -19.27 -8.19
C ASP A 87 6.63 -19.41 -8.03
N ALA A 88 7.34 -18.29 -7.89
CA ALA A 88 8.78 -18.29 -7.61
C ALA A 88 9.10 -18.81 -6.20
N VAL A 89 8.32 -18.41 -5.19
CA VAL A 89 8.51 -18.87 -3.80
C VAL A 89 8.04 -20.31 -3.61
N GLU A 90 6.87 -20.67 -4.15
CA GLU A 90 6.24 -21.98 -3.92
C GLU A 90 6.85 -23.06 -4.84
N HIS A 91 7.27 -22.71 -6.06
CA HIS A 91 7.68 -23.70 -7.07
C HIS A 91 9.00 -23.38 -7.77
N GLY A 92 9.69 -22.31 -7.41
CA GLY A 92 10.97 -21.93 -8.01
C GLY A 92 10.88 -21.52 -9.48
N TRP A 93 9.72 -21.01 -9.93
CA TRP A 93 9.54 -20.57 -11.32
C TRP A 93 9.45 -19.03 -11.45
N PRO A 94 10.13 -18.40 -12.43
CA PRO A 94 11.03 -19.02 -13.42
C PRO A 94 12.38 -19.43 -12.82
N ALA A 95 12.71 -18.91 -11.64
CA ALA A 95 13.85 -19.33 -10.82
C ALA A 95 13.48 -19.24 -9.33
N PRO A 96 14.21 -19.94 -8.44
CA PRO A 96 14.05 -19.79 -7.00
C PRO A 96 14.26 -18.33 -6.55
N LEU A 97 13.42 -17.87 -5.63
CA LEU A 97 13.45 -16.50 -5.10
C LEU A 97 13.76 -16.52 -3.60
N GLU A 98 14.87 -15.91 -3.21
CA GLU A 98 15.16 -15.62 -1.81
C GLU A 98 14.27 -14.47 -1.31
N ILE A 99 13.81 -14.53 -0.06
CA ILE A 99 12.96 -13.48 0.54
C ILE A 99 13.58 -12.90 1.82
N ASP A 100 13.42 -11.59 2.01
CA ASP A 100 13.73 -10.84 3.24
C ASP A 100 12.49 -9.98 3.55
N GLU A 101 11.59 -10.53 4.38
CA GLU A 101 10.26 -9.96 4.64
C GLU A 101 10.22 -9.16 5.95
N HIS A 102 9.57 -8.01 5.91
CA HIS A 102 9.43 -7.07 7.03
C HIS A 102 8.00 -6.57 7.21
N SER A 103 7.73 -5.83 8.28
CA SER A 103 6.55 -4.96 8.34
C SER A 103 6.77 -3.67 7.54
N HIS A 104 5.70 -2.93 7.25
CA HIS A 104 5.80 -1.63 6.58
C HIS A 104 6.62 -0.63 7.39
N ALA A 105 6.39 -0.54 8.71
CA ALA A 105 7.21 0.31 9.57
C ALA A 105 8.67 -0.13 9.57
N GLY A 106 8.91 -1.45 9.54
CA GLY A 106 10.24 -2.01 9.38
C GLY A 106 10.95 -1.50 8.13
N MET A 107 10.38 -1.74 6.95
CA MET A 107 10.96 -1.28 5.68
C MET A 107 11.17 0.24 5.63
N ALA A 108 10.18 1.02 6.08
CA ALA A 108 10.28 2.48 6.11
C ALA A 108 11.45 2.95 6.99
N ASN A 109 11.64 2.33 8.15
CA ASN A 109 12.77 2.63 9.02
C ASN A 109 14.12 2.14 8.45
N ARG A 110 14.15 1.03 7.71
CA ARG A 110 15.37 0.56 7.02
C ARG A 110 15.84 1.57 5.96
N TYR A 111 14.93 2.10 5.15
CA TYR A 111 15.24 3.16 4.18
C TYR A 111 15.66 4.46 4.88
N ALA A 112 14.95 4.85 5.94
CA ALA A 112 15.31 6.04 6.72
C ALA A 112 16.73 5.93 7.33
N ALA A 113 17.11 4.75 7.84
CA ALA A 113 18.47 4.50 8.33
C ALA A 113 19.51 4.60 7.20
N GLY A 114 19.22 4.03 6.03
CA GLY A 114 20.10 4.12 4.87
C GLY A 114 20.31 5.56 4.41
N ALA A 115 19.23 6.32 4.29
CA ALA A 115 19.26 7.75 3.95
C ALA A 115 20.05 8.58 4.98
N ALA A 116 19.99 8.19 6.26
CA ALA A 116 20.73 8.84 7.34
C ALA A 116 22.19 8.34 7.47
N ARG A 117 22.62 7.36 6.66
CA ARG A 117 23.91 6.65 6.79
C ARG A 117 24.13 6.06 8.19
N LEU A 118 23.06 5.55 8.79
CA LEU A 118 23.10 4.77 10.03
C LEU A 118 23.06 3.27 9.69
N PRO A 119 23.70 2.40 10.51
CA PRO A 119 23.74 0.97 10.25
C PRO A 119 22.38 0.26 10.46
N PHE A 120 21.50 0.84 11.27
CA PHE A 120 20.17 0.31 11.57
C PHE A 120 19.25 1.43 12.08
N ALA A 121 17.96 1.17 12.08
CA ALA A 121 16.96 1.97 12.77
C ALA A 121 16.33 1.17 13.92
N VAL A 122 15.77 1.89 14.89
CA VAL A 122 15.03 1.31 16.02
C VAL A 122 13.55 1.65 15.93
N LEU A 123 12.69 0.71 16.32
CA LEU A 123 11.23 0.90 16.35
C LEU A 123 10.55 0.01 17.41
N ARG A 124 9.31 0.36 17.75
CA ARG A 124 8.40 -0.45 18.58
C ARG A 124 7.55 -1.35 17.68
N GLY A 125 8.22 -2.30 17.02
CA GLY A 125 7.61 -3.24 16.09
C GLY A 125 7.98 -4.69 16.42
N TYR A 126 7.42 -5.61 15.64
CA TYR A 126 7.74 -7.06 15.67
C TYR A 126 7.48 -7.84 16.97
N ARG A 127 7.11 -7.19 18.07
CA ARG A 127 6.84 -7.86 19.34
C ARG A 127 5.66 -8.84 19.18
N GLY A 128 5.93 -10.13 19.44
CA GLY A 128 4.95 -11.21 19.28
C GLY A 128 4.71 -11.67 17.85
N SER A 129 5.46 -11.15 16.88
CA SER A 129 5.43 -11.63 15.49
C SER A 129 6.51 -12.69 15.27
N ASP A 130 6.22 -13.67 14.41
CA ASP A 130 7.18 -14.70 13.99
C ASP A 130 8.12 -14.21 12.87
N ILE A 131 7.89 -13.02 12.30
CA ILE A 131 8.72 -12.46 11.21
C ILE A 131 10.22 -12.45 11.55
N PRO A 132 10.67 -11.99 12.74
CA PRO A 132 12.10 -11.97 13.07
C PRO A 132 12.77 -13.34 13.05
N ALA A 133 12.01 -14.43 13.27
CA ALA A 133 12.56 -15.79 13.24
C ALA A 133 12.96 -16.23 11.81
N ARG A 134 12.46 -15.55 10.77
CA ARG A 134 12.76 -15.83 9.36
C ARG A 134 13.49 -14.68 8.64
N THR A 135 13.78 -13.59 9.35
CA THR A 135 14.31 -12.35 8.76
C THR A 135 15.60 -11.94 9.49
N PRO A 136 16.79 -12.31 8.98
CA PRO A 136 18.07 -12.10 9.68
C PRO A 136 18.49 -10.62 9.79
N THR A 137 17.78 -9.74 9.09
CA THR A 137 17.98 -8.28 9.11
C THR A 137 17.13 -7.58 10.18
N VAL A 138 16.42 -8.36 11.02
CA VAL A 138 15.72 -7.89 12.24
C VAL A 138 16.42 -8.48 13.46
N SER A 139 16.69 -7.64 14.45
CA SER A 139 17.26 -8.03 15.74
C SER A 139 16.71 -7.13 16.85
N THR A 140 17.33 -7.15 18.02
CA THR A 140 16.97 -6.26 19.14
C THR A 140 18.17 -5.45 19.61
N VAL A 141 17.87 -4.32 20.24
CA VAL A 141 18.87 -3.46 20.91
C VAL A 141 18.32 -3.00 22.25
N VAL A 142 19.15 -3.03 23.29
CA VAL A 142 18.79 -2.48 24.60
C VAL A 142 19.17 -1.01 24.63
N CYS A 143 18.17 -0.15 24.87
CA CYS A 143 18.36 1.29 25.00
C CYS A 143 19.26 1.59 26.21
N PRO A 144 20.43 2.22 26.03
CA PRO A 144 21.37 2.45 27.13
C PRO A 144 20.86 3.48 28.15
N PHE A 145 19.84 4.26 27.81
CA PHE A 145 19.29 5.31 28.67
C PHE A 145 18.13 4.84 29.54
N THR A 146 17.37 3.83 29.09
CA THR A 146 16.14 3.38 29.76
C THR A 146 16.16 1.89 30.12
N GLY A 147 17.10 1.12 29.56
CA GLY A 147 17.13 -0.33 29.67
C GLY A 147 16.08 -1.04 28.82
N GLU A 148 15.27 -0.31 28.04
CA GLU A 148 14.23 -0.93 27.23
C GLU A 148 14.80 -1.65 26.00
N GLU A 149 14.35 -2.88 25.76
CA GLU A 149 14.64 -3.60 24.51
C GLU A 149 13.72 -3.17 23.36
N LEU A 150 14.31 -2.75 22.25
CA LEU A 150 13.63 -2.31 21.03
C LEU A 150 13.97 -3.22 19.85
N ALA A 151 13.08 -3.30 18.86
CA ALA A 151 13.43 -3.92 17.59
C ALA A 151 14.46 -3.03 16.87
N ALA A 152 15.47 -3.66 16.27
CA ALA A 152 16.47 -3.05 15.42
C ALA A 152 16.38 -3.66 14.02
N VAL A 153 16.28 -2.83 12.99
CA VAL A 153 16.24 -3.27 11.59
C VAL A 153 17.45 -2.74 10.85
N ALA A 154 18.20 -3.62 10.20
CA ALA A 154 19.40 -3.26 9.46
C ALA A 154 19.07 -2.30 8.30
N ALA A 155 19.89 -1.26 8.12
CA ALA A 155 19.67 -0.28 7.06
C ALA A 155 19.60 -0.94 5.67
N LEU A 156 18.75 -0.40 4.81
CA LEU A 156 18.62 -0.82 3.42
C LEU A 156 19.28 0.24 2.54
N ASN A 157 20.37 -0.14 1.87
CA ASN A 157 21.17 0.73 1.02
C ASN A 157 21.20 0.14 -0.40
N PRO A 158 20.26 0.51 -1.29
CA PRO A 158 20.26 0.02 -2.66
C PRO A 158 21.53 0.44 -3.43
N ASP A 159 22.00 -0.41 -4.32
CA ASP A 159 23.02 -0.03 -5.29
C ASP A 159 22.47 0.99 -6.29
N VAL A 160 21.16 0.86 -6.60
CA VAL A 160 20.41 1.81 -7.42
C VAL A 160 18.99 1.96 -6.88
N THR A 161 18.53 3.20 -6.74
CA THR A 161 17.10 3.51 -6.61
C THR A 161 16.60 4.17 -7.88
N VAL A 162 15.47 3.67 -8.37
CA VAL A 162 14.68 4.26 -9.45
C VAL A 162 13.36 4.77 -8.87
N ILE A 163 13.02 6.02 -9.15
CA ILE A 163 11.70 6.58 -8.81
C ILE A 163 11.06 7.22 -10.04
N HIS A 164 9.74 7.40 -10.00
CA HIS A 164 9.05 8.30 -10.92
C HIS A 164 8.72 9.61 -10.19
N ALA A 165 8.72 10.71 -10.92
CA ALA A 165 8.32 12.01 -10.40
C ALA A 165 7.57 12.79 -11.46
N GLN A 166 6.86 13.82 -11.06
CA GLN A 166 6.11 14.62 -12.01
C GLN A 166 7.03 15.51 -12.85
N GLN A 167 7.90 16.31 -12.22
CA GLN A 167 8.67 17.33 -12.92
C GLN A 167 10.16 17.30 -12.58
N ALA A 168 11.00 17.65 -13.55
CA ALA A 168 12.38 18.09 -13.33
C ALA A 168 12.66 19.43 -14.03
N ASP A 169 13.58 20.23 -13.50
CA ASP A 169 14.10 21.38 -14.26
C ASP A 169 15.30 21.02 -15.14
N ARG A 170 15.73 21.97 -15.98
CA ARG A 170 16.93 21.84 -16.83
C ARG A 170 18.24 21.67 -16.05
N ALA A 171 18.26 22.02 -14.77
CA ALA A 171 19.42 21.81 -13.91
C ALA A 171 19.43 20.41 -13.29
N GLY A 172 18.39 19.61 -13.49
CA GLY A 172 18.26 18.25 -12.98
C GLY A 172 17.72 18.17 -11.55
N ASN A 173 17.16 19.26 -11.00
CA ASN A 173 16.39 19.17 -9.77
C ASN A 173 15.04 18.51 -10.09
N VAL A 174 14.55 17.67 -9.19
CA VAL A 174 13.30 16.90 -9.37
C VAL A 174 12.29 17.33 -8.33
N GLN A 175 11.05 17.59 -8.72
CA GLN A 175 9.93 17.85 -7.83
C GLN A 175 8.88 16.74 -7.93
N LEU A 176 8.48 16.20 -6.78
CA LEU A 176 7.37 15.24 -6.67
C LEU A 176 6.37 15.65 -5.58
N TRP A 177 5.08 15.41 -5.81
CA TRP A 177 3.98 15.76 -4.90
C TRP A 177 2.88 14.70 -4.89
N GLY A 178 1.89 14.85 -4.00
CA GLY A 178 0.87 13.83 -3.75
C GLY A 178 1.37 12.79 -2.76
N LEU A 179 1.08 11.51 -2.99
CA LEU A 179 1.56 10.42 -2.13
C LEU A 179 3.06 10.22 -2.36
N THR A 180 3.88 10.56 -1.36
CA THR A 180 5.35 10.50 -1.47
C THR A 180 5.92 9.12 -1.12
N GLY A 181 5.25 8.37 -0.25
CA GLY A 181 5.70 7.03 0.14
C GLY A 181 7.03 7.05 0.93
N VAL A 182 7.97 6.23 0.48
CA VAL A 182 9.39 6.20 0.91
C VAL A 182 10.35 6.67 -0.18
N GLN A 183 9.85 7.27 -1.27
CA GLN A 183 10.68 7.54 -2.47
C GLN A 183 11.90 8.42 -2.17
N LYS A 184 11.72 9.46 -1.35
CA LYS A 184 12.80 10.35 -0.93
C LYS A 184 13.85 9.59 -0.12
N GLU A 185 13.41 8.81 0.86
CA GLU A 185 14.30 8.00 1.71
C GLU A 185 15.03 6.94 0.88
N ALA A 186 14.36 6.28 -0.06
CA ALA A 186 14.97 5.28 -0.94
C ALA A 186 16.00 5.91 -1.89
N ALA A 187 15.73 7.08 -2.45
CA ALA A 187 16.67 7.80 -3.31
C ALA A 187 17.92 8.20 -2.52
N LEU A 188 17.74 8.78 -1.32
CA LEU A 188 18.86 9.21 -0.47
C LEU A 188 19.64 8.06 0.15
N ALA A 189 19.05 6.87 0.27
CA ALA A 189 19.71 5.65 0.75
C ALA A 189 20.55 4.95 -0.34
N ALA A 190 20.37 5.30 -1.61
CA ALA A 190 21.01 4.60 -2.72
C ALA A 190 22.39 5.14 -3.05
N ARG A 191 23.22 4.29 -3.65
CA ARG A 191 24.50 4.72 -4.24
C ARG A 191 24.30 5.46 -5.57
N ARG A 192 23.30 5.05 -6.36
CA ARG A 192 22.94 5.64 -7.65
C ARG A 192 21.44 5.92 -7.71
N VAL A 193 21.03 7.02 -8.31
CA VAL A 193 19.64 7.46 -8.39
C VAL A 193 19.27 7.80 -9.84
N LEU A 194 18.28 7.06 -10.36
CA LEU A 194 17.61 7.36 -11.62
C LEU A 194 16.20 7.89 -11.33
N VAL A 195 15.86 9.05 -11.88
CA VAL A 195 14.50 9.58 -11.82
C VAL A 195 13.90 9.61 -13.23
N THR A 196 12.78 8.93 -13.41
CA THR A 196 11.94 9.13 -14.59
C THR A 196 10.91 10.22 -14.32
N VAL A 197 10.64 11.11 -15.28
CA VAL A 197 9.71 12.24 -15.09
C VAL A 197 8.65 12.33 -16.16
N GLU A 198 7.46 12.81 -15.79
CA GLU A 198 6.39 13.13 -16.74
C GLU A 198 6.77 14.33 -17.63
N GLU A 199 7.47 15.33 -17.07
CA GLU A 199 7.78 16.58 -17.74
C GLU A 199 9.13 17.16 -17.32
N ILE A 200 9.83 17.80 -18.27
CA ILE A 200 10.99 18.67 -17.98
C ILE A 200 10.58 20.11 -18.23
N VAL A 201 10.70 20.95 -17.20
CA VAL A 201 10.34 22.37 -17.20
C VAL A 201 11.58 23.26 -17.15
N GLU A 202 11.42 24.55 -17.46
CA GLU A 202 12.52 25.52 -17.35
C GLU A 202 12.83 25.87 -15.89
N THR A 203 11.83 25.95 -15.03
CA THR A 203 11.98 26.22 -13.59
C THR A 203 10.88 25.50 -12.82
N LEU A 204 11.22 24.91 -11.67
CA LEU A 204 10.25 24.28 -10.79
C LEU A 204 9.46 25.34 -10.02
N GLU A 205 8.16 25.37 -10.22
CA GLU A 205 7.26 26.20 -9.42
C GLU A 205 7.12 25.60 -8.01
N PRO A 206 7.35 26.37 -6.91
CA PRO A 206 7.18 25.85 -5.56
C PRO A 206 5.76 25.39 -5.29
N ARG A 207 5.62 24.15 -4.80
CA ARG A 207 4.33 23.55 -4.41
C ARG A 207 4.32 23.24 -2.91
N PRO A 208 3.29 23.65 -2.15
CA PRO A 208 3.15 23.26 -0.76
C PRO A 208 3.18 21.73 -0.59
N GLY A 209 3.99 21.25 0.35
CA GLY A 209 4.12 19.82 0.64
C GLY A 209 4.86 18.99 -0.41
N ALA A 210 5.31 19.58 -1.52
CA ALA A 210 6.13 18.86 -2.50
C ALA A 210 7.54 18.60 -1.96
N VAL A 211 8.12 17.49 -2.39
CA VAL A 211 9.53 17.15 -2.16
C VAL A 211 10.32 17.60 -3.37
N VAL A 212 11.43 18.28 -3.13
CA VAL A 212 12.43 18.60 -4.16
C VAL A 212 13.70 17.82 -3.88
N LEU A 213 14.08 16.94 -4.80
CA LEU A 213 15.39 16.28 -4.80
C LEU A 213 16.36 17.13 -5.61
N PRO A 214 17.44 17.64 -5.01
CA PRO A 214 18.36 18.50 -5.71
C PRO A 214 19.25 17.71 -6.68
N THR A 215 19.69 18.34 -7.76
CA THR A 215 20.51 17.74 -8.83
C THR A 215 21.79 17.02 -8.36
N TRP A 216 22.31 17.32 -7.17
CA TRP A 216 23.53 16.69 -6.65
C TRP A 216 23.29 15.36 -5.91
N VAL A 217 22.02 14.98 -5.69
CA VAL A 217 21.66 13.63 -5.20
C VAL A 217 21.10 12.72 -6.30
N VAL A 218 20.93 13.24 -7.52
CA VAL A 218 20.38 12.51 -8.66
C VAL A 218 21.48 12.29 -9.69
N ASP A 219 21.66 11.06 -10.16
CA ASP A 219 22.68 10.74 -11.16
C ASP A 219 22.15 10.96 -12.59
N ALA A 220 20.92 10.52 -12.86
CA ALA A 220 20.27 10.72 -14.14
C ALA A 220 18.78 11.04 -14.04
N VAL A 221 18.31 11.88 -14.96
CA VAL A 221 16.89 12.17 -15.18
C VAL A 221 16.51 11.72 -16.60
N ALA A 222 15.42 10.96 -16.73
CA ALA A 222 14.89 10.55 -18.02
C ALA A 222 13.45 11.07 -18.19
N LEU A 223 13.19 11.79 -19.28
CA LEU A 223 11.84 12.20 -19.65
C LEU A 223 11.07 10.99 -20.18
N VAL A 224 10.08 10.54 -19.43
CA VAL A 224 9.25 9.36 -19.75
C VAL A 224 7.79 9.68 -19.40
N PRO A 225 7.07 10.44 -20.24
CA PRO A 225 5.64 10.70 -20.06
C PRO A 225 4.86 9.38 -20.02
N GLY A 226 3.96 9.24 -19.04
CA GLY A 226 3.26 7.99 -18.76
C GLY A 226 4.14 6.89 -18.18
N GLY A 227 5.36 7.21 -17.73
CA GLY A 227 6.35 6.25 -17.22
C GLY A 227 5.88 5.47 -15.99
N ALA A 228 4.85 5.99 -15.31
CA ALA A 228 4.19 5.32 -14.20
C ALA A 228 3.15 4.26 -14.61
N HIS A 229 2.61 4.25 -15.83
CA HIS A 229 1.48 3.36 -16.18
C HIS A 229 1.80 1.87 -15.92
N PRO A 230 0.90 1.09 -15.26
CA PRO A 230 -0.49 1.36 -14.87
C PRO A 230 -0.69 2.06 -13.51
N SER A 231 0.39 2.36 -12.80
CA SER A 231 0.37 3.35 -11.72
C SER A 231 0.06 4.74 -12.31
N TYR A 232 0.07 5.77 -11.46
CA TYR A 232 -0.34 7.11 -11.83
C TYR A 232 0.61 8.15 -11.26
N ALA A 233 0.55 9.33 -11.85
CA ALA A 233 1.24 10.53 -11.42
C ALA A 233 0.20 11.63 -11.20
N ALA A 234 0.04 12.09 -9.95
CA ALA A 234 -0.97 13.07 -9.58
C ALA A 234 -0.85 14.36 -10.42
N GLY A 235 -1.94 14.74 -11.07
CA GLY A 235 -1.98 15.88 -12.00
C GLY A 235 -1.62 15.56 -13.46
N TYR A 236 -1.15 14.33 -13.76
CA TYR A 236 -0.77 13.89 -15.11
C TYR A 236 -1.59 12.69 -15.59
N SER A 237 -1.86 11.73 -14.70
CA SER A 237 -2.58 10.50 -15.04
C SER A 237 -3.41 9.99 -13.85
N VAL A 238 -4.35 9.10 -14.16
CA VAL A 238 -5.17 8.37 -13.18
C VAL A 238 -4.76 6.90 -13.20
N ARG A 239 -4.94 6.22 -12.06
CA ARG A 239 -4.55 4.81 -11.93
C ARG A 239 -5.38 3.93 -12.88
N ASP A 240 -4.70 3.09 -13.65
CA ASP A 240 -5.35 2.14 -14.56
C ASP A 240 -5.84 0.90 -13.82
N ASN A 241 -6.98 1.01 -13.16
CA ASN A 241 -7.55 -0.08 -12.39
C ASN A 241 -8.02 -1.25 -13.27
N ALA A 242 -8.31 -1.04 -14.56
CA ALA A 242 -8.65 -2.11 -15.49
C ALA A 242 -7.43 -3.02 -15.69
N TYR A 243 -6.26 -2.42 -15.97
CA TYR A 243 -5.00 -3.14 -16.07
C TYR A 243 -4.70 -3.95 -14.81
N TYR A 244 -4.88 -3.36 -13.63
CA TYR A 244 -4.67 -4.06 -12.36
C TYR A 244 -5.56 -5.29 -12.18
N ARG A 245 -6.82 -5.25 -12.64
CA ARG A 245 -7.73 -6.40 -12.61
C ARG A 245 -7.35 -7.45 -13.65
N GLU A 246 -7.06 -7.03 -14.87
CA GLU A 246 -6.64 -7.91 -15.97
C GLU A 246 -5.33 -8.65 -15.64
N TRP A 247 -4.43 -8.01 -14.88
CA TRP A 247 -3.18 -8.61 -14.45
C TRP A 247 -3.36 -9.93 -13.69
N ASP A 248 -4.45 -10.12 -12.93
CA ASP A 248 -4.69 -11.38 -12.22
C ASP A 248 -4.78 -12.56 -13.21
N GLY A 249 -5.51 -12.39 -14.32
CA GLY A 249 -5.61 -13.41 -15.37
C GLY A 249 -4.28 -13.64 -16.09
N ILE A 250 -3.59 -12.55 -16.45
CA ILE A 250 -2.30 -12.60 -17.16
C ILE A 250 -1.24 -13.32 -16.33
N SER A 251 -1.09 -12.91 -15.07
CA SER A 251 -0.06 -13.42 -14.17
C SER A 251 -0.38 -14.77 -13.57
N ARG A 252 -1.60 -15.30 -13.68
CA ARG A 252 -1.92 -16.64 -13.17
C ARG A 252 -1.38 -17.74 -14.08
N ASP A 253 -1.54 -17.60 -15.39
CA ASP A 253 -1.09 -18.59 -16.38
C ASP A 253 0.32 -18.27 -16.89
N ARG A 254 1.21 -19.27 -16.93
CA ARG A 254 2.61 -19.05 -17.36
C ARG A 254 2.71 -18.71 -18.86
N ALA A 255 1.85 -19.31 -19.69
CA ALA A 255 1.86 -19.08 -21.12
C ALA A 255 1.29 -17.69 -21.48
N ALA A 256 0.21 -17.27 -20.83
CA ALA A 256 -0.36 -15.93 -20.96
C ALA A 256 0.65 -14.86 -20.55
N PHE A 257 1.31 -15.03 -19.40
CA PHE A 257 2.39 -14.15 -18.98
C PHE A 257 3.56 -14.13 -19.98
N GLY A 258 3.97 -15.29 -20.50
CA GLY A 258 5.03 -15.39 -21.50
C GLY A 258 4.71 -14.62 -22.78
N ARG A 259 3.45 -14.69 -23.25
CA ARG A 259 2.97 -13.89 -24.39
C ARG A 259 2.98 -12.40 -24.09
N TRP A 260 2.44 -11.99 -22.93
CA TRP A 260 2.47 -10.60 -22.48
C TRP A 260 3.91 -10.06 -22.44
N LEU A 261 4.86 -10.83 -21.92
CA LEU A 261 6.27 -10.44 -21.83
C LEU A 261 6.90 -10.23 -23.22
N ALA A 262 6.63 -11.13 -24.16
CA ALA A 262 7.12 -11.04 -25.54
C ALA A 262 6.52 -9.82 -26.27
N GLU A 263 5.20 -9.67 -26.22
CA GLU A 263 4.47 -8.67 -27.00
C GLU A 263 4.54 -7.26 -26.39
N CYS A 264 4.22 -7.14 -25.09
CA CYS A 264 4.02 -5.85 -24.44
C CYS A 264 5.33 -5.25 -23.89
N VAL A 265 6.31 -6.09 -23.53
CA VAL A 265 7.59 -5.60 -22.99
C VAL A 265 8.70 -5.65 -24.03
N ARG A 266 8.86 -6.76 -24.77
CA ARG A 266 9.96 -6.92 -25.74
C ARG A 266 9.62 -6.48 -27.18
N GLY A 267 8.35 -6.27 -27.49
CA GLY A 267 7.90 -5.88 -28.84
C GLY A 267 8.04 -7.00 -29.88
N GLU A 268 8.10 -8.25 -29.45
CA GLU A 268 8.19 -9.42 -30.32
C GLU A 268 6.82 -9.74 -30.94
N ARG A 269 6.79 -10.06 -32.25
CA ARG A 269 5.57 -10.58 -32.90
C ARG A 269 5.51 -12.09 -32.77
N VAL A 270 4.59 -12.62 -31.96
CA VAL A 270 4.34 -14.06 -31.86
C VAL A 270 3.47 -14.50 -33.05
N GLN A 271 4.01 -15.32 -33.97
CA GLN A 271 3.23 -15.88 -35.07
C GLN A 271 2.24 -16.94 -34.55
N GLY A 272 0.94 -16.77 -34.85
CA GLY A 272 -0.11 -17.77 -34.59
C GLY A 272 -0.91 -17.57 -33.30
N GLY A 273 -0.72 -16.47 -32.57
CA GLY A 273 -1.65 -16.03 -31.51
C GLY A 273 -2.68 -15.07 -32.09
N GLU A 274 -3.95 -15.18 -31.68
CA GLU A 274 -4.85 -14.02 -31.74
C GLU A 274 -4.10 -12.84 -31.10
N GLY A 275 -4.10 -11.67 -31.75
CA GLY A 275 -3.39 -10.49 -31.26
C GLY A 275 -3.74 -10.17 -29.80
N PRO A 276 -2.99 -9.27 -29.14
CA PRO A 276 -3.31 -8.86 -27.78
C PRO A 276 -4.81 -8.57 -27.72
N PRO A 277 -5.56 -9.10 -26.73
CA PRO A 277 -7.00 -8.99 -26.73
C PRO A 277 -7.35 -7.52 -26.96
N VAL A 278 -7.95 -7.26 -28.13
CA VAL A 278 -8.54 -5.95 -28.43
C VAL A 278 -9.40 -5.62 -27.23
N ARG A 279 -9.21 -4.43 -26.65
CA ARG A 279 -10.00 -3.86 -25.54
C ARG A 279 -11.47 -4.30 -25.66
N GLY A 280 -11.79 -5.44 -25.08
CA GLY A 280 -13.13 -5.94 -24.92
C GLY A 280 -13.56 -5.35 -23.61
N ALA A 281 -14.70 -4.66 -23.60
CA ALA A 281 -15.34 -4.26 -22.36
C ALA A 281 -15.28 -5.46 -21.41
N ALA A 282 -14.54 -5.30 -20.30
CA ALA A 282 -14.43 -6.32 -19.28
C ALA A 282 -15.85 -6.76 -18.93
N GLY A 283 -16.06 -8.07 -18.90
CA GLY A 283 -17.35 -8.67 -18.62
C GLY A 283 -17.98 -7.99 -17.43
N GLU A 284 -19.24 -7.58 -17.62
CA GLU A 284 -20.11 -7.11 -16.57
C GLU A 284 -19.92 -8.01 -15.36
N ASP A 285 -19.66 -7.39 -14.20
CA ASP A 285 -19.93 -8.04 -12.93
C ASP A 285 -21.27 -8.74 -13.09
N VAL A 286 -21.29 -10.05 -12.83
CA VAL A 286 -22.54 -10.77 -12.67
C VAL A 286 -23.21 -10.13 -11.46
N ALA A 287 -23.98 -9.07 -11.71
CA ALA A 287 -25.06 -8.65 -10.86
C ALA A 287 -25.90 -9.90 -10.71
N GLY A 288 -25.72 -10.58 -9.58
CA GLY A 288 -26.54 -11.72 -9.21
C GLY A 288 -27.97 -11.30 -9.41
N GLY A 289 -28.60 -11.83 -10.46
CA GLY A 289 -30.00 -11.61 -10.71
C GLY A 289 -30.72 -11.93 -9.41
N ARG A 290 -31.43 -10.93 -8.86
CA ARG A 290 -32.33 -11.14 -7.74
C ARG A 290 -33.35 -12.18 -8.20
N ALA A 291 -33.10 -13.45 -7.91
CA ALA A 291 -34.18 -14.39 -7.72
C ALA A 291 -35.07 -13.75 -6.66
N SER A 292 -36.36 -13.60 -6.97
CA SER A 292 -37.36 -13.23 -5.99
C SER A 292 -37.23 -14.19 -4.81
N GLY A 293 -36.59 -13.73 -3.74
CA GLY A 293 -36.44 -14.49 -2.52
C GLY A 293 -37.81 -14.83 -1.97
N PRO A 294 -37.91 -15.87 -1.12
CA PRO A 294 -39.16 -16.21 -0.47
C PRO A 294 -39.74 -14.98 0.23
N GLU A 295 -41.06 -14.79 0.17
CA GLU A 295 -41.77 -13.73 0.88
C GLU A 295 -41.31 -13.70 2.35
N GLY A 296 -40.74 -12.57 2.79
CA GLY A 296 -40.21 -12.38 4.14
C GLY A 296 -38.68 -12.26 4.28
N ALA A 297 -37.91 -12.30 3.18
CA ALA A 297 -36.46 -12.05 3.23
C ALA A 297 -36.14 -10.57 3.57
N PRO A 298 -35.10 -10.29 4.39
CA PRO A 298 -34.69 -8.93 4.71
C PRO A 298 -34.20 -8.17 3.47
N ASP A 299 -34.46 -6.85 3.40
CA ASP A 299 -34.01 -5.96 2.31
C ASP A 299 -32.50 -5.60 2.40
N TRP A 300 -31.70 -6.44 3.03
CA TRP A 300 -30.26 -6.26 3.19
C TRP A 300 -29.50 -7.58 3.13
N THR A 301 -28.25 -7.54 2.69
CA THR A 301 -27.37 -8.72 2.65
C THR A 301 -26.53 -8.85 3.93
N PRO A 302 -26.05 -10.06 4.28
CA PRO A 302 -25.14 -10.23 5.42
C PRO A 302 -23.90 -9.32 5.36
N ASP A 303 -23.34 -9.11 4.17
CA ASP A 303 -22.21 -8.20 3.97
C ASP A 303 -22.59 -6.74 4.28
N GLU A 304 -23.79 -6.27 3.87
CA GLU A 304 -24.27 -4.93 4.19
C GLU A 304 -24.47 -4.75 5.71
N LEU A 305 -25.01 -5.77 6.40
CA LEU A 305 -25.15 -5.73 7.86
C LEU A 305 -23.77 -5.70 8.56
N MET A 306 -22.82 -6.51 8.10
CA MET A 306 -21.45 -6.52 8.62
C MET A 306 -20.79 -5.14 8.47
N GLU A 307 -20.88 -4.51 7.29
CA GLU A 307 -20.33 -3.17 7.02
C GLU A 307 -21.01 -2.08 7.86
N VAL A 308 -22.32 -2.17 8.06
CA VAL A 308 -23.08 -1.24 8.91
C VAL A 308 -22.68 -1.39 10.38
N ASN A 309 -22.57 -2.61 10.91
CA ASN A 309 -22.09 -2.83 12.28
C ASN A 309 -20.65 -2.39 12.46
N ALA A 310 -19.80 -2.61 11.46
CA ALA A 310 -18.43 -2.10 11.41
C ALA A 310 -18.37 -0.57 11.45
N ALA A 311 -19.26 0.13 10.72
CA ALA A 311 -19.37 1.58 10.77
C ALA A 311 -19.88 2.08 12.14
N ARG A 312 -20.91 1.43 12.70
CA ARG A 312 -21.46 1.73 14.04
C ARG A 312 -20.39 1.61 15.14
N ALA A 313 -19.49 0.65 15.02
CA ALA A 313 -18.40 0.45 15.98
C ALA A 313 -17.41 1.64 16.03
N LEU A 314 -17.42 2.53 15.03
CA LEU A 314 -16.59 3.74 14.99
C LEU A 314 -17.29 4.98 15.56
N ALA A 315 -18.50 4.88 16.11
CA ALA A 315 -19.30 6.03 16.57
C ALA A 315 -18.58 6.93 17.60
N GLY A 316 -17.71 6.35 18.45
CA GLY A 316 -16.97 7.08 19.49
C GLY A 316 -15.50 7.37 19.18
N ALA A 317 -15.01 6.99 17.99
CA ALA A 317 -13.60 7.16 17.63
C ALA A 317 -13.33 8.57 17.10
N ARG A 318 -12.22 9.19 17.49
CA ARG A 318 -11.79 10.46 16.89
C ARG A 318 -10.94 10.22 15.65
N THR A 319 -10.04 9.25 15.71
CA THR A 319 -9.11 8.90 14.63
C THR A 319 -9.20 7.41 14.32
N CYS A 320 -9.27 7.06 13.03
CA CYS A 320 -9.26 5.68 12.56
C CYS A 320 -8.13 5.49 11.55
N PHE A 321 -7.27 4.51 11.79
CA PHE A 321 -6.29 4.06 10.82
C PHE A 321 -6.90 2.96 9.97
N VAL A 322 -7.08 3.24 8.68
CA VAL A 322 -8.01 2.53 7.82
C VAL A 322 -7.27 1.58 6.87
N GLY A 323 -7.57 0.28 6.98
CA GLY A 323 -7.17 -0.72 5.99
C GLY A 323 -8.01 -0.70 4.71
N ILE A 324 -7.61 -1.46 3.69
CA ILE A 324 -8.33 -1.59 2.41
C ILE A 324 -9.54 -2.55 2.51
N GLY A 325 -10.52 -2.38 1.63
CA GLY A 325 -11.66 -3.28 1.47
C GLY A 325 -12.81 -2.96 2.41
N LEU A 326 -13.30 -3.96 3.14
CA LEU A 326 -14.42 -3.81 4.08
C LEU A 326 -14.13 -2.76 5.18
N PRO A 327 -12.93 -2.71 5.81
CA PRO A 327 -12.57 -1.63 6.74
C PRO A 327 -12.71 -0.22 6.14
N SER A 328 -12.24 -0.01 4.91
CA SER A 328 -12.37 1.29 4.21
C SER A 328 -13.82 1.66 3.95
N THR A 329 -14.64 0.68 3.52
CA THR A 329 -16.07 0.89 3.29
C THR A 329 -16.78 1.29 4.58
N ALA A 330 -16.53 0.57 5.67
CA ALA A 330 -17.12 0.85 6.98
C ALA A 330 -16.68 2.20 7.56
N ALA A 331 -15.40 2.57 7.45
CA ALA A 331 -14.90 3.87 7.92
C ALA A 331 -15.51 5.06 7.15
N ASN A 332 -15.64 4.91 5.83
CA ASN A 332 -16.30 5.92 5.00
C ASN A 332 -17.82 5.98 5.24
N LEU A 333 -18.46 4.85 5.50
CA LEU A 333 -19.86 4.81 5.91
C LEU A 333 -20.05 5.50 7.26
N ALA A 334 -19.17 5.27 8.24
CA ALA A 334 -19.23 5.90 9.55
C ALA A 334 -19.26 7.43 9.43
N ARG A 335 -18.40 8.01 8.59
CA ARG A 335 -18.40 9.45 8.27
C ARG A 335 -19.68 9.99 7.65
N ARG A 336 -20.47 9.15 6.98
CA ARG A 336 -21.73 9.56 6.36
C ARG A 336 -22.94 9.30 7.25
N THR A 337 -22.74 8.68 8.41
CA THR A 337 -23.82 8.18 9.25
C THR A 337 -23.57 8.53 10.71
N VAL A 338 -22.88 7.65 11.44
CA VAL A 338 -22.79 7.66 12.90
C VAL A 338 -21.70 8.58 13.45
N ASN A 339 -20.72 8.97 12.64
CA ASN A 339 -19.58 9.78 13.09
C ASN A 339 -19.00 10.68 11.97
N PRO A 340 -19.67 11.80 11.64
CA PRO A 340 -19.23 12.71 10.57
C PRO A 340 -17.85 13.33 10.75
N ASP A 341 -17.40 13.47 12.00
CA ASP A 341 -16.13 14.10 12.37
C ASP A 341 -14.96 13.10 12.46
N LEU A 342 -15.20 11.81 12.15
CA LEU A 342 -14.14 10.79 12.18
C LEU A 342 -12.98 11.18 11.24
N VAL A 343 -11.79 11.26 11.79
CA VAL A 343 -10.55 11.52 11.04
C VAL A 343 -10.03 10.20 10.48
N LEU A 344 -10.01 10.07 9.15
CA LEU A 344 -9.45 8.90 8.47
C LEU A 344 -7.95 9.11 8.24
N VAL A 345 -7.16 8.12 8.64
CA VAL A 345 -5.71 8.08 8.45
C VAL A 345 -5.36 6.84 7.62
N TYR A 346 -4.55 7.01 6.59
CA TYR A 346 -4.09 5.89 5.76
C TYR A 346 -2.56 5.83 5.73
N GLU A 347 -2.03 4.61 5.72
CA GLU A 347 -0.59 4.35 5.79
C GLU A 347 0.24 4.94 4.64
N SER A 348 -0.40 5.25 3.52
CA SER A 348 0.20 5.95 2.38
C SER A 348 0.70 7.37 2.72
N GLY A 349 0.36 7.87 3.92
CA GLY A 349 0.81 9.16 4.42
C GLY A 349 -0.30 10.18 4.58
N THR A 350 -1.55 9.83 4.31
CA THR A 350 -2.66 10.80 4.32
C THR A 350 -3.31 10.92 5.69
N LEU A 351 -3.49 12.16 6.14
CA LEU A 351 -4.07 12.51 7.42
C LEU A 351 -5.38 13.27 7.19
N GLY A 352 -6.47 12.76 7.76
CA GLY A 352 -7.78 13.40 7.67
C GLY A 352 -8.39 13.35 6.27
N SER A 353 -8.20 12.25 5.54
CA SER A 353 -8.74 12.11 4.18
C SER A 353 -10.27 12.11 4.16
N LYS A 354 -10.86 12.75 3.15
CA LYS A 354 -12.31 12.93 3.01
C LYS A 354 -12.80 12.48 1.64
N PRO A 355 -12.54 11.22 1.24
CA PRO A 355 -12.74 10.80 -0.13
C PRO A 355 -14.23 10.85 -0.50
N THR A 356 -14.50 11.33 -1.71
CA THR A 356 -15.87 11.49 -2.24
C THR A 356 -16.46 10.17 -2.75
N ARG A 357 -15.59 9.23 -3.13
CA ARG A 357 -15.87 7.85 -3.53
C ARG A 357 -15.08 6.85 -2.68
N LEU A 358 -15.42 5.56 -2.76
CA LEU A 358 -14.59 4.56 -2.10
C LEU A 358 -13.21 4.46 -2.78
N PRO A 359 -12.11 4.59 -2.03
CA PRO A 359 -10.77 4.44 -2.58
C PRO A 359 -10.52 2.97 -2.93
N LEU A 360 -9.98 2.72 -4.13
CA LEU A 360 -9.73 1.36 -4.61
C LEU A 360 -8.46 0.75 -4.03
N SER A 361 -7.56 1.59 -3.54
CA SER A 361 -6.45 1.19 -2.68
C SER A 361 -6.13 2.29 -1.67
N ILE A 362 -5.34 1.94 -0.67
CA ILE A 362 -4.75 2.91 0.27
C ILE A 362 -3.83 3.93 -0.41
N GLY A 363 -3.42 3.71 -1.65
CA GLY A 363 -2.58 4.62 -2.44
C GLY A 363 -3.35 5.30 -3.58
N ASP A 364 -4.68 5.31 -3.52
CA ASP A 364 -5.54 6.04 -4.47
C ASP A 364 -5.38 7.56 -4.29
N GLY A 365 -5.29 8.31 -5.40
CA GLY A 365 -4.97 9.74 -5.41
C GLY A 365 -5.99 10.60 -4.69
N GLU A 366 -7.26 10.18 -4.72
CA GLU A 366 -8.37 10.81 -4.00
C GLU A 366 -8.07 10.98 -2.50
N LEU A 367 -7.28 10.06 -1.92
CA LEU A 367 -6.90 10.13 -0.51
C LEU A 367 -5.97 11.30 -0.23
N ALA A 368 -5.05 11.61 -1.15
CA ALA A 368 -4.17 12.76 -1.03
C ALA A 368 -4.93 14.06 -1.34
N ASP A 369 -5.77 14.06 -2.37
CA ASP A 369 -6.51 15.24 -2.82
C ASP A 369 -7.47 15.78 -1.76
N THR A 370 -7.96 14.91 -0.88
CA THR A 370 -8.93 15.24 0.18
C THR A 370 -8.34 15.24 1.59
N ALA A 371 -7.03 15.00 1.73
CA ALA A 371 -6.35 14.99 3.02
C ALA A 371 -6.13 16.41 3.56
N ASP A 372 -6.09 16.53 4.89
CA ASP A 372 -5.64 17.76 5.55
C ASP A 372 -4.11 17.93 5.42
N SER A 373 -3.38 16.81 5.36
CA SER A 373 -1.94 16.78 5.13
C SER A 373 -1.49 15.44 4.56
N VAL A 374 -0.40 15.45 3.80
CA VAL A 374 0.30 14.26 3.33
C VAL A 374 1.72 14.25 3.88
N VAL A 375 2.09 13.16 4.55
CA VAL A 375 3.40 12.94 5.18
C VAL A 375 4.09 11.73 4.56
N SER A 376 5.40 11.57 4.80
CA SER A 376 6.09 10.35 4.35
C SER A 376 5.70 9.14 5.19
N VAL A 377 5.86 7.94 4.64
CA VAL A 377 5.53 6.70 5.35
C VAL A 377 6.37 6.51 6.64
N PRO A 378 7.68 6.84 6.69
CA PRO A 378 8.43 6.80 7.94
C PRO A 378 7.81 7.69 9.03
N GLU A 379 7.35 8.90 8.68
CA GLU A 379 6.66 9.79 9.61
C GLU A 379 5.32 9.21 10.06
N MET A 380 4.51 8.67 9.13
CA MET A 380 3.22 8.05 9.45
C MET A 380 3.37 6.97 10.53
N PHE A 381 4.32 6.05 10.36
CA PHE A 381 4.54 4.98 11.32
C PHE A 381 5.20 5.47 12.62
N ASN A 382 6.21 6.35 12.54
CA ASN A 382 6.98 6.72 13.72
C ASN A 382 6.29 7.78 14.60
N TYR A 383 5.61 8.75 14.00
CA TYR A 383 5.09 9.93 14.72
C TYR A 383 3.58 9.82 14.94
N TRP A 384 2.82 9.34 13.95
CA TRP A 384 1.37 9.28 14.05
C TRP A 384 0.89 8.00 14.69
N LEU A 385 1.31 6.84 14.17
CA LEU A 385 0.89 5.54 14.69
C LEU A 385 1.61 5.18 15.99
N GLN A 386 2.93 4.98 15.95
CA GLN A 386 3.73 4.63 17.14
C GLN A 386 3.68 5.71 18.22
N GLY A 387 3.45 6.98 17.83
CA GLY A 387 3.26 8.08 18.77
C GLY A 387 1.93 8.07 19.52
N GLY A 388 1.07 7.08 19.32
CA GLY A 388 -0.17 6.88 20.07
C GLY A 388 -1.29 7.88 19.73
N ARG A 389 -1.31 8.41 18.49
CA ARG A 389 -2.31 9.42 18.06
C ARG A 389 -3.55 8.78 17.40
N ILE A 390 -3.58 7.46 17.28
CA ILE A 390 -4.63 6.70 16.62
C ILE A 390 -5.49 5.97 17.66
N ASP A 391 -6.79 6.30 17.71
CA ASP A 391 -7.72 5.68 18.65
C ASP A 391 -8.08 4.26 18.21
N VAL A 392 -8.42 4.07 16.93
CA VAL A 392 -8.87 2.79 16.38
C VAL A 392 -8.06 2.38 15.17
N GLY A 393 -7.43 1.21 15.23
CA GLY A 393 -6.90 0.50 14.07
C GLY A 393 -7.96 -0.40 13.46
N PHE A 394 -8.18 -0.31 12.15
CA PHE A 394 -9.20 -1.11 11.48
C PHE A 394 -8.60 -2.14 10.52
N LEU A 395 -8.63 -3.41 10.90
CA LEU A 395 -7.90 -4.49 10.22
C LEU A 395 -8.81 -5.55 9.61
N GLY A 396 -8.33 -6.17 8.53
CA GLY A 396 -8.78 -7.48 8.08
C GLY A 396 -7.73 -8.54 8.42
N ALA A 397 -8.01 -9.80 8.09
CA ALA A 397 -7.05 -10.90 8.23
C ALA A 397 -7.33 -12.03 7.24
N ALA A 398 -6.30 -12.83 6.92
CA ALA A 398 -6.47 -14.07 6.17
C ALA A 398 -6.85 -15.23 7.10
N GLN A 399 -6.16 -15.35 8.25
CA GLN A 399 -6.56 -16.23 9.34
C GLN A 399 -6.48 -15.51 10.68
N VAL A 400 -7.36 -15.90 11.60
CA VAL A 400 -7.39 -15.49 13.00
C VAL A 400 -7.53 -16.70 13.91
N ASP A 401 -6.94 -16.64 15.10
CA ASP A 401 -7.14 -17.63 16.15
C ASP A 401 -8.05 -17.13 17.28
N ARG A 402 -8.18 -17.95 18.32
CA ARG A 402 -9.01 -17.67 19.49
C ARG A 402 -8.59 -16.42 20.29
N PHE A 403 -7.38 -15.90 20.10
CA PHE A 403 -6.89 -14.70 20.79
C PHE A 403 -6.79 -13.50 19.84
N ALA A 404 -7.43 -13.59 18.67
CA ALA A 404 -7.37 -12.60 17.62
C ALA A 404 -5.94 -12.30 17.13
N ASN A 405 -5.01 -13.25 17.26
CA ASN A 405 -3.76 -13.18 16.51
C ASN A 405 -4.06 -13.36 15.03
N ILE A 406 -3.23 -12.79 14.16
CA ILE A 406 -3.47 -12.77 12.71
C ILE A 406 -2.31 -13.45 11.98
N ASN A 407 -2.65 -14.32 11.03
CA ASN A 407 -1.73 -14.80 10.01
C ASN A 407 -2.10 -14.21 8.65
N THR A 408 -1.12 -13.55 8.03
CA THR A 408 -1.17 -13.09 6.64
C THR A 408 0.13 -13.42 5.89
N THR A 409 0.98 -14.28 6.42
CA THR A 409 2.34 -14.53 5.88
C THR A 409 2.44 -15.88 5.18
N VAL A 410 2.23 -16.99 5.89
CA VAL A 410 2.39 -18.35 5.34
C VAL A 410 1.41 -19.34 5.96
N VAL A 411 0.99 -20.35 5.20
CA VAL A 411 0.11 -21.44 5.65
C VAL A 411 0.76 -22.79 5.36
N HIS A 412 0.77 -23.71 6.32
CA HIS A 412 1.30 -25.05 6.11
C HIS A 412 0.29 -25.89 5.31
N ARG A 413 0.73 -26.50 4.20
CA ARG A 413 -0.12 -27.31 3.30
C ARG A 413 0.01 -28.83 3.52
N GLY A 414 0.76 -29.24 4.54
CA GLY A 414 1.07 -30.63 4.85
C GLY A 414 2.47 -31.05 4.38
N PRO A 415 2.92 -32.27 4.77
CA PRO A 415 4.26 -32.75 4.48
C PRO A 415 4.57 -32.81 2.98
N GLY A 416 5.78 -32.39 2.60
CA GLY A 416 6.29 -32.47 1.22
C GLY A 416 5.68 -31.46 0.24
N LYS A 417 4.78 -30.57 0.68
CA LYS A 417 4.25 -29.47 -0.13
C LYS A 417 4.92 -28.16 0.25
N PRO A 418 5.15 -27.24 -0.70
CA PRO A 418 5.60 -25.89 -0.36
C PRO A 418 4.56 -25.20 0.53
N GLU A 419 5.04 -24.35 1.44
CA GLU A 419 4.17 -23.48 2.23
C GLU A 419 3.31 -22.62 1.30
N GLY A 420 2.05 -22.40 1.67
CA GLY A 420 1.19 -21.48 0.96
C GLY A 420 1.55 -20.05 1.30
N ARG A 421 1.91 -19.26 0.29
CA ARG A 421 2.32 -17.87 0.46
C ARG A 421 1.10 -16.95 0.50
N LEU A 422 1.00 -16.15 1.56
CA LEU A 422 0.02 -15.08 1.71
C LEU A 422 0.68 -13.70 1.48
N PRO A 423 -0.09 -12.60 1.39
CA PRO A 423 0.47 -11.30 1.00
C PRO A 423 1.56 -10.75 1.93
N GLY A 424 1.58 -11.08 3.21
CA GLY A 424 2.56 -10.61 4.18
C GLY A 424 1.98 -9.63 5.20
N ALA A 425 2.88 -9.03 5.98
CA ALA A 425 2.53 -8.26 7.17
C ALA A 425 1.90 -6.90 6.87
N GLY A 426 2.43 -6.20 5.87
CA GLY A 426 2.10 -4.78 5.67
C GLY A 426 2.25 -3.98 6.97
N GLY A 427 1.31 -3.07 7.23
CA GLY A 427 1.28 -2.25 8.45
C GLY A 427 0.54 -2.88 9.63
N ALA A 428 -0.05 -4.07 9.46
CA ALA A 428 -0.89 -4.70 10.47
C ALA A 428 -0.19 -4.91 11.83
N PRO A 429 1.10 -5.33 11.89
CA PRO A 429 1.79 -5.49 13.17
C PRO A 429 1.83 -4.19 13.99
N GLU A 430 2.16 -3.06 13.35
CA GLU A 430 2.25 -1.79 14.05
C GLU A 430 0.89 -1.18 14.37
N ILE A 431 -0.13 -1.44 13.53
CA ILE A 431 -1.51 -1.02 13.82
C ILE A 431 -2.01 -1.73 15.09
N ALA A 432 -1.83 -3.05 15.18
CA ALA A 432 -2.28 -3.83 16.33
C ALA A 432 -1.46 -3.57 17.61
N ALA A 433 -0.20 -3.19 17.44
CA ALA A 433 0.67 -2.82 18.55
C ALA A 433 0.35 -1.43 19.12
N ASN A 434 0.06 -0.43 18.28
CA ASN A 434 0.12 0.98 18.70
C ASN A 434 -1.22 1.73 18.75
N CYS A 435 -2.29 1.23 18.13
CA CYS A 435 -3.60 1.87 18.23
C CYS A 435 -4.21 1.71 19.63
N GLY A 436 -5.05 2.66 20.05
CA GLY A 436 -5.78 2.59 21.31
C GLY A 436 -6.63 1.32 21.44
N GLN A 437 -7.23 0.87 20.35
CA GLN A 437 -7.87 -0.43 20.20
C GLN A 437 -7.87 -0.87 18.72
N VAL A 438 -8.17 -2.13 18.47
CA VAL A 438 -8.28 -2.70 17.12
C VAL A 438 -9.68 -3.27 16.91
N LEU A 439 -10.30 -2.88 15.81
CA LEU A 439 -11.50 -3.55 15.30
C LEU A 439 -11.11 -4.40 14.10
N MET A 440 -11.67 -5.60 14.01
CA MET A 440 -11.41 -6.52 12.91
C MET A 440 -12.69 -6.76 12.11
N VAL A 441 -12.59 -6.75 10.79
CA VAL A 441 -13.70 -7.07 9.88
C VAL A 441 -13.25 -8.13 8.88
N LEU A 442 -13.87 -9.30 8.96
CA LEU A 442 -13.59 -10.40 8.06
C LEU A 442 -14.76 -11.40 8.05
N ARG A 443 -14.91 -12.11 6.93
CA ARG A 443 -15.92 -13.17 6.81
C ARG A 443 -15.55 -14.39 7.67
N HIS A 444 -16.55 -14.99 8.30
CA HIS A 444 -16.42 -16.12 9.20
C HIS A 444 -16.44 -17.44 8.44
N SER A 445 -15.34 -18.18 8.51
CA SER A 445 -15.24 -19.49 7.87
C SER A 445 -14.20 -20.36 8.56
N PRO A 446 -14.24 -21.70 8.39
CA PRO A 446 -13.20 -22.59 8.93
C PRO A 446 -11.80 -22.30 8.38
N ARG A 447 -11.68 -21.57 7.26
CA ARG A 447 -10.39 -21.16 6.69
C ARG A 447 -9.85 -19.89 7.33
N SER A 448 -10.72 -19.00 7.78
CA SER A 448 -10.35 -17.72 8.40
C SER A 448 -10.33 -17.78 9.92
N PHE A 449 -11.10 -18.66 10.57
CA PHE A 449 -11.14 -18.84 12.02
C PHE A 449 -10.55 -20.21 12.34
N VAL A 450 -9.23 -20.28 12.57
CA VAL A 450 -8.49 -21.53 12.70
C VAL A 450 -8.11 -21.82 14.15
N GLY A 451 -8.00 -23.10 14.51
CA GLY A 451 -7.72 -23.50 15.89
C GLY A 451 -6.35 -23.07 16.41
N ALA A 452 -5.36 -23.01 15.50
CA ALA A 452 -4.01 -22.50 15.73
C ALA A 452 -3.48 -21.92 14.41
N LEU A 453 -2.68 -20.86 14.50
CA LEU A 453 -1.99 -20.28 13.34
C LEU A 453 -0.71 -21.08 13.06
N ASP A 454 -0.41 -21.27 11.77
CA ASP A 454 0.91 -21.78 11.34
C ASP A 454 2.02 -20.73 11.53
N PHE A 455 1.64 -19.45 11.58
CA PHE A 455 2.54 -18.31 11.67
C PHE A 455 1.80 -17.10 12.27
N VAL A 456 2.35 -16.49 13.32
CA VAL A 456 1.82 -15.26 13.90
C VAL A 456 2.44 -14.07 13.18
N THR A 457 1.73 -13.50 12.22
CA THR A 457 2.18 -12.28 11.53
C THR A 457 1.99 -11.07 12.44
N THR A 458 0.82 -10.96 13.08
CA THR A 458 0.44 -9.83 13.94
C THR A 458 -0.16 -10.37 15.23
N LEU A 459 0.37 -9.90 16.37
CA LEU A 459 -0.13 -10.28 17.69
C LEU A 459 -1.46 -9.58 18.01
N GLY A 460 -2.46 -10.36 18.39
CA GLY A 460 -3.70 -9.89 18.99
C GLY A 460 -3.54 -9.80 20.50
N HIS A 461 -3.99 -10.83 21.21
CA HIS A 461 -3.80 -11.03 22.65
C HIS A 461 -2.73 -12.09 22.98
N GLY A 462 -1.98 -12.60 22.01
CA GLY A 462 -0.95 -13.60 22.25
C GLY A 462 -1.56 -14.94 22.67
N ALA A 463 -1.12 -15.48 23.80
CA ALA A 463 -1.67 -16.67 24.43
C ALA A 463 -2.66 -16.37 25.57
N GLY A 464 -2.94 -15.09 25.86
CA GLY A 464 -3.88 -14.69 26.91
C GLY A 464 -3.71 -13.25 27.42
N PRO A 465 -4.45 -12.86 28.47
CA PRO A 465 -4.66 -11.46 28.86
C PRO A 465 -3.41 -10.70 29.33
N ARG A 466 -2.30 -11.41 29.59
CA ARG A 466 -1.06 -10.82 30.12
C ARG A 466 0.00 -10.56 29.05
N ASP A 467 -0.12 -11.18 27.88
CA ASP A 467 0.97 -11.19 26.90
C ASP A 467 1.22 -9.81 26.30
N ARG A 468 0.15 -9.06 25.99
CA ARG A 468 0.28 -7.68 25.51
C ARG A 468 1.05 -6.80 26.51
N ALA A 469 0.69 -6.90 27.80
CA ALA A 469 1.35 -6.14 28.86
C ALA A 469 2.81 -6.59 29.06
N ALA A 470 3.08 -7.91 29.02
CA ALA A 470 4.43 -8.45 29.11
C ALA A 470 5.32 -8.00 27.94
N LEU A 471 4.74 -7.83 26.75
CA LEU A 471 5.39 -7.28 25.56
C LEU A 471 5.39 -5.75 25.54
N GLY A 472 4.87 -5.07 26.56
CA GLY A 472 4.81 -3.60 26.62
C GLY A 472 4.03 -2.96 25.46
N LEU A 473 3.03 -3.66 24.92
CA LEU A 473 2.18 -3.13 23.85
C LEU A 473 1.12 -2.19 24.44
N PRO A 474 1.00 -0.94 23.97
CA PRO A 474 -0.05 -0.03 24.41
C PRO A 474 -1.44 -0.45 23.89
N GLY A 475 -2.46 0.22 24.41
CA GLY A 475 -3.84 0.03 23.97
C GLY A 475 -4.47 -1.30 24.37
N ALA A 476 -5.77 -1.43 24.10
CA ALA A 476 -6.57 -2.60 24.43
C ALA A 476 -6.32 -3.79 23.48
N GLY A 477 -5.65 -3.58 22.34
CA GLY A 477 -5.54 -4.59 21.29
C GLY A 477 -6.88 -4.86 20.59
N PRO A 478 -7.09 -6.07 20.02
CA PRO A 478 -8.36 -6.46 19.44
C PRO A 478 -9.50 -6.30 20.45
N ALA A 479 -10.48 -5.44 20.14
CA ALA A 479 -11.64 -5.16 20.98
C ALA A 479 -12.92 -5.81 20.45
N ALA A 480 -13.01 -6.01 19.13
CA ALA A 480 -14.09 -6.75 18.50
C ALA A 480 -13.66 -7.34 17.15
N VAL A 481 -14.23 -8.50 16.84
CA VAL A 481 -14.18 -9.14 15.52
C VAL A 481 -15.61 -9.18 14.98
N ILE A 482 -15.83 -8.42 13.91
CA ILE A 482 -17.13 -8.22 13.28
C ILE A 482 -17.16 -9.06 12.01
N THR A 483 -18.10 -10.01 11.94
CA THR A 483 -18.20 -10.97 10.84
C THR A 483 -19.56 -10.90 10.16
N ASP A 484 -19.77 -11.73 9.14
CA ASP A 484 -21.06 -11.93 8.48
C ASP A 484 -22.04 -12.79 9.29
N LEU A 485 -21.60 -13.38 10.41
CA LEU A 485 -22.42 -14.22 11.28
C LEU A 485 -22.77 -13.54 12.62
N GLY A 486 -21.93 -12.61 13.09
CA GLY A 486 -22.10 -11.98 14.40
C GLY A 486 -20.86 -11.23 14.86
N LEU A 487 -20.82 -10.91 16.15
CA LEU A 487 -19.70 -10.23 16.78
C LEU A 487 -19.06 -11.12 17.83
N LEU A 488 -17.74 -11.21 17.77
CA LEU A 488 -16.91 -11.82 18.79
C LEU A 488 -16.13 -10.74 19.52
N ARG A 489 -15.98 -10.87 20.83
CA ARG A 489 -15.17 -9.97 21.65
C ARG A 489 -14.26 -10.77 22.57
N PRO A 490 -13.08 -10.25 22.93
CA PRO A 490 -12.25 -10.91 23.93
C PRO A 490 -12.99 -10.94 25.27
N ASP A 491 -13.03 -12.10 25.88
CA ASP A 491 -13.48 -12.26 27.25
C ASP A 491 -12.55 -11.48 28.20
N PRO A 492 -13.08 -10.70 29.16
CA PRO A 492 -12.27 -9.82 29.99
C PRO A 492 -11.32 -10.55 30.95
N VAL A 493 -11.52 -11.85 31.19
CA VAL A 493 -10.70 -12.65 32.11
C VAL A 493 -9.67 -13.47 31.35
N THR A 494 -10.03 -14.03 30.20
CA THR A 494 -9.23 -15.01 29.45
C THR A 494 -8.65 -14.45 28.16
N ALA A 495 -9.15 -13.32 27.67
CA ALA A 495 -8.85 -12.72 26.36
C ALA A 495 -9.20 -13.61 25.15
N GLU A 496 -9.81 -14.78 25.36
CA GLU A 496 -10.34 -15.60 24.27
C GLU A 496 -11.53 -14.90 23.63
N LEU A 497 -11.64 -14.98 22.30
CA LEU A 497 -12.80 -14.53 21.57
C LEU A 497 -14.02 -15.36 21.95
N VAL A 498 -15.05 -14.69 22.44
CA VAL A 498 -16.36 -15.27 22.75
C VAL A 498 -17.42 -14.67 21.84
N LEU A 499 -18.41 -15.48 21.46
CA LEU A 499 -19.57 -14.98 20.74
C LEU A 499 -20.38 -14.07 21.67
N THR A 500 -20.64 -12.84 21.22
CA THR A 500 -21.37 -11.83 22.01
C THR A 500 -22.68 -11.42 21.37
N ASP A 501 -22.74 -11.37 20.04
CA ASP A 501 -23.96 -11.04 19.31
C ASP A 501 -24.09 -11.92 18.08
N LEU A 502 -25.33 -12.33 17.77
CA LEU A 502 -25.68 -12.97 16.51
C LEU A 502 -26.31 -11.95 15.55
N HIS A 503 -26.09 -12.13 14.26
CA HIS A 503 -26.91 -11.44 13.26
C HIS A 503 -28.33 -12.04 13.20
N PRO A 504 -29.35 -11.24 12.82
CA PRO A 504 -30.72 -11.74 12.69
C PRO A 504 -30.79 -12.99 11.81
N GLY A 505 -31.38 -14.06 12.33
CA GLY A 505 -31.52 -15.34 11.63
C GLY A 505 -30.30 -16.27 11.69
N VAL A 506 -29.18 -15.84 12.26
CA VAL A 506 -28.00 -16.69 12.48
C VAL A 506 -28.14 -17.46 13.79
N THR A 507 -27.73 -18.73 13.77
CA THR A 507 -27.76 -19.63 14.92
C THR A 507 -26.35 -19.86 15.48
N ILE A 508 -26.24 -20.14 16.78
CA ILE A 508 -24.98 -20.53 17.43
C ILE A 508 -24.30 -21.71 16.71
N HIS A 509 -25.10 -22.68 16.25
CA HIS A 509 -24.59 -23.84 15.53
C HIS A 509 -23.84 -23.44 14.24
N GLN A 510 -24.35 -22.47 13.48
CA GLN A 510 -23.66 -21.96 12.28
C GLN A 510 -22.32 -21.31 12.63
N VAL A 511 -22.27 -20.50 13.69
CA VAL A 511 -21.01 -19.85 14.13
C VAL A 511 -19.99 -20.89 14.59
N ARG A 512 -20.41 -21.87 15.40
CA ARG A 512 -19.54 -22.97 15.85
C ARG A 512 -19.02 -23.81 14.69
N ALA A 513 -19.88 -24.17 13.74
CA ALA A 513 -19.48 -24.92 12.55
C ALA A 513 -18.49 -24.16 11.66
N ALA A 514 -18.50 -22.82 11.72
CA ALA A 514 -17.56 -21.95 11.00
C ALA A 514 -16.27 -21.63 11.79
N THR A 515 -16.10 -22.15 13.01
CA THR A 515 -14.98 -21.82 13.90
C THR A 515 -14.09 -23.03 14.17
N GLY A 516 -12.78 -22.87 14.01
CA GLY A 516 -11.78 -23.95 14.14
C GLY A 516 -11.36 -24.30 15.57
N TRP A 517 -11.98 -23.69 16.59
CA TRP A 517 -11.78 -24.01 18.00
C TRP A 517 -13.13 -24.13 18.72
N ASP A 518 -13.10 -24.61 19.96
CA ASP A 518 -14.29 -24.66 20.81
C ASP A 518 -14.73 -23.24 21.21
N LEU A 519 -15.64 -22.67 20.43
CA LEU A 519 -16.10 -21.30 20.60
C LEU A 519 -17.01 -21.18 21.82
N LYS A 520 -16.56 -20.38 22.78
CA LYS A 520 -17.32 -19.98 23.97
C LYS A 520 -18.32 -18.88 23.64
N GLU A 521 -19.35 -18.80 24.47
CA GLU A 521 -20.44 -17.84 24.41
C GLU A 521 -20.34 -16.91 25.62
N ALA A 522 -20.72 -15.64 25.44
CA ALA A 522 -20.97 -14.76 26.57
C ALA A 522 -22.22 -15.21 27.35
N ASP A 523 -22.29 -14.87 28.64
CA ASP A 523 -23.44 -15.21 29.52
C ASP A 523 -24.79 -14.81 28.94
N ARG A 524 -24.80 -13.74 28.13
CA ARG A 524 -25.97 -13.29 27.38
C ARG A 524 -25.56 -12.97 25.94
N ILE A 525 -26.11 -13.74 25.00
CA ILE A 525 -25.96 -13.47 23.56
C ILE A 525 -26.98 -12.41 23.13
N GLY A 526 -26.46 -11.34 22.54
CA GLY A 526 -27.24 -10.28 21.89
C GLY A 526 -27.66 -10.65 20.46
N VAL A 527 -28.49 -9.79 19.88
CA VAL A 527 -28.81 -9.81 18.46
C VAL A 527 -28.52 -8.44 17.89
N THR A 528 -27.70 -8.36 16.84
CA THR A 528 -27.39 -7.06 16.23
C THR A 528 -28.63 -6.44 15.61
N ALA A 529 -28.79 -5.12 15.76
CA ALA A 529 -29.88 -4.40 15.14
C ALA A 529 -29.79 -4.45 13.60
N PRO A 530 -30.90 -4.67 12.88
CA PRO A 530 -30.94 -4.53 11.43
C PRO A 530 -30.43 -3.16 10.97
N PRO A 531 -29.93 -3.03 9.72
CA PRO A 531 -29.59 -1.73 9.15
C PRO A 531 -30.83 -0.85 9.03
N THR A 532 -30.69 0.44 9.34
CA THR A 532 -31.73 1.43 9.05
C THR A 532 -31.75 1.73 7.54
N ALA A 533 -32.88 2.25 7.05
CA ALA A 533 -33.00 2.64 5.65
C ALA A 533 -31.97 3.71 5.24
N ALA A 534 -31.64 4.64 6.15
CA ALA A 534 -30.63 5.68 5.92
C ALA A 534 -29.21 5.10 5.81
N GLU A 535 -28.84 4.16 6.68
CA GLU A 535 -27.54 3.47 6.61
C GLU A 535 -27.40 2.67 5.31
N LEU A 536 -28.44 1.92 4.92
CA LEU A 536 -28.43 1.16 3.67
C LEU A 536 -28.34 2.08 2.45
N ALA A 537 -29.08 3.18 2.43
CA ALA A 537 -29.02 4.15 1.35
C ALA A 537 -27.61 4.77 1.24
N ALA A 538 -27.01 5.17 2.36
CA ALA A 538 -25.65 5.74 2.38
C ALA A 538 -24.59 4.73 1.91
N LEU A 539 -24.68 3.47 2.36
CA LEU A 539 -23.78 2.39 1.96
C LEU A 539 -23.90 2.07 0.47
N ARG A 540 -25.12 1.91 -0.04
CA ARG A 540 -25.37 1.61 -1.46
C ARG A 540 -24.93 2.78 -2.36
N ALA A 541 -25.14 4.03 -1.92
CA ALA A 541 -24.63 5.20 -2.64
C ALA A 541 -23.09 5.24 -2.68
N LEU A 542 -22.42 4.91 -1.57
CA LEU A 542 -20.96 4.79 -1.51
C LEU A 542 -20.44 3.73 -2.49
N LYS A 543 -21.09 2.57 -2.56
CA LYS A 543 -20.71 1.48 -3.46
C LYS A 543 -20.97 1.82 -4.93
N ALA A 544 -22.10 2.44 -5.25
CA ALA A 544 -22.41 2.87 -6.61
C ALA A 544 -21.40 3.91 -7.14
N ALA A 545 -21.01 4.88 -6.31
CA ALA A 545 -19.99 5.87 -6.67
C ALA A 545 -18.59 5.25 -6.94
N ALA A 546 -18.33 4.04 -6.43
CA ALA A 546 -17.09 3.32 -6.72
C ALA A 546 -17.11 2.64 -8.10
N SER A 547 -18.30 2.25 -8.59
CA SER A 547 -18.51 1.63 -9.91
C SER A 547 -18.46 2.66 -11.04
N ASP A 548 -18.93 3.89 -10.79
CA ASP A 548 -18.97 4.98 -11.79
C ASP A 548 -17.63 5.73 -11.96
N GLY A 549 -16.58 5.34 -11.23
CA GLY A 549 -15.25 5.97 -11.25
C GLY A 549 -14.47 5.86 -12.57
N GLN A 550 -15.07 5.37 -13.66
CA GLN A 550 -14.56 5.58 -15.02
C GLN A 550 -15.08 6.94 -15.53
N SER A 551 -14.29 7.99 -15.30
CA SER A 551 -14.57 9.36 -15.75
C SER A 551 -13.61 9.80 -16.87
N PRO A 552 -14.00 10.78 -17.71
CA PRO A 552 -13.57 10.89 -19.11
C PRO A 552 -12.10 11.28 -19.26
N SER A 553 -11.53 10.92 -20.40
CA SER A 553 -10.16 11.26 -20.82
C SER A 553 -9.85 12.73 -20.54
N VAL A 554 -8.81 12.97 -19.75
CA VAL A 554 -8.18 14.29 -19.63
C VAL A 554 -7.67 14.67 -21.03
N GLU A 555 -8.21 15.74 -21.61
CA GLU A 555 -7.66 16.31 -22.84
C GLU A 555 -6.22 16.76 -22.56
N THR A 556 -5.28 16.05 -23.19
CA THR A 556 -3.86 16.41 -23.18
C THR A 556 -3.70 17.70 -24.01
N PRO A 557 -3.03 18.75 -23.52
CA PRO A 557 -2.67 19.88 -24.37
C PRO A 557 -1.78 19.36 -25.50
N GLY A 558 -2.25 19.52 -26.74
CA GLY A 558 -1.62 18.93 -27.91
C GLY A 558 -0.16 19.37 -28.08
N VAL A 559 0.75 18.41 -27.90
CA VAL A 559 2.15 18.52 -28.33
C VAL A 559 2.16 18.49 -29.87
N ARG A 560 2.39 19.65 -30.50
CA ARG A 560 2.70 19.70 -31.94
C ARG A 560 4.13 19.20 -32.15
N ALA A 561 4.26 18.02 -32.72
CA ALA A 561 5.52 17.51 -33.23
C ALA A 561 5.90 18.23 -34.55
N GLY A 562 7.06 18.90 -34.54
CA GLY A 562 7.98 19.02 -35.67
C GLY A 562 7.59 19.91 -36.85
N GLU A 563 8.19 21.11 -36.92
CA GLU A 563 8.65 21.68 -38.19
C GLU A 563 10.10 22.17 -38.04
N ALA A 564 10.91 21.83 -39.04
CA ALA A 564 12.34 22.07 -39.11
C ALA A 564 12.68 23.58 -39.15
N LEU A 565 13.68 23.99 -38.38
CA LEU A 565 14.20 25.36 -38.41
C LEU A 565 15.21 25.52 -39.56
N GLU A 566 14.73 26.04 -40.69
CA GLU A 566 15.59 26.73 -41.66
C GLU A 566 15.78 28.19 -41.24
N SER A 567 17.02 28.66 -41.40
CA SER A 567 17.50 29.99 -41.08
C SER A 567 16.73 31.12 -41.78
N ARG A 568 16.34 32.17 -41.04
CA ARG A 568 16.33 33.55 -41.58
C ARG A 568 16.77 34.57 -40.55
N ARG A 569 17.65 35.45 -41.04
CA ARG A 569 18.26 36.60 -40.38
C ARG A 569 17.26 37.73 -40.21
N GLY A 570 17.50 38.51 -39.16
CA GLY A 570 17.25 39.94 -39.11
C GLY A 570 15.91 40.35 -38.52
N GLU A 571 15.92 40.84 -37.28
CA GLU A 571 15.52 42.21 -36.96
C GLU A 571 15.76 42.51 -35.46
N THR A 572 16.15 43.76 -35.20
CA THR A 572 16.71 44.32 -33.98
C THR A 572 15.64 44.52 -32.89
N PRO A 573 15.93 44.34 -31.58
CA PRO A 573 14.93 44.56 -30.55
C PRO A 573 14.84 46.04 -30.12
N VAL A 574 13.61 46.54 -30.07
CA VAL A 574 13.26 47.83 -29.44
C VAL A 574 13.17 47.63 -27.93
N THR A 575 13.96 48.40 -27.20
CA THR A 575 14.01 48.49 -25.74
C THR A 575 12.72 49.08 -25.17
N ARG A 576 12.12 48.39 -24.20
CA ARG A 576 11.18 48.98 -23.24
C ARG A 576 11.75 48.86 -21.83
N THR A 577 12.15 50.02 -21.31
CA THR A 577 12.50 50.28 -19.92
C THR A 577 11.28 50.06 -19.02
N VAL A 578 11.47 49.32 -17.93
CA VAL A 578 10.52 49.28 -16.81
C VAL A 578 11.31 49.62 -15.55
N ASP A 579 10.89 50.70 -14.90
CA ASP A 579 11.46 51.27 -13.69
C ASP A 579 11.35 50.33 -12.49
N SER A 580 12.43 50.25 -11.71
CA SER A 580 12.48 49.56 -10.41
C SER A 580 11.96 50.47 -9.29
N PRO A 581 11.10 50.01 -8.36
CA PRO A 581 10.84 50.72 -7.12
C PRO A 581 11.93 50.44 -6.08
N ARG A 582 12.39 51.51 -5.43
CA ARG A 582 13.36 51.57 -4.34
C ARG A 582 12.95 50.73 -3.13
N ALA A 583 13.94 50.07 -2.53
CA ALA A 583 13.86 49.49 -1.19
C ALA A 583 13.87 50.58 -0.09
N PRO A 584 13.13 50.42 1.02
CA PRO A 584 13.31 51.21 2.22
C PRO A 584 14.41 50.61 3.12
N THR A 585 15.31 51.47 3.56
CA THR A 585 16.36 51.23 4.56
C THR A 585 15.74 51.06 5.95
N GLY A 586 16.03 49.95 6.63
CA GLY A 586 15.69 49.71 8.04
C GLY A 586 16.94 49.64 8.92
N ASP A 587 16.93 50.37 10.02
CA ASP A 587 17.98 50.47 11.04
C ASP A 587 18.23 49.13 11.80
N PRO A 588 19.43 48.93 12.37
CA PRO A 588 19.80 47.70 13.06
C PRO A 588 19.23 47.62 14.49
N LEU A 589 18.67 46.46 14.84
CA LEU A 589 18.23 46.11 16.20
C LEU A 589 19.42 45.84 17.15
N PRO A 590 19.32 46.21 18.44
CA PRO A 590 20.35 45.92 19.44
C PRO A 590 20.27 44.46 19.96
N PRO A 591 21.35 43.92 20.54
CA PRO A 591 21.39 42.54 21.03
C PRO A 591 20.61 42.39 22.34
N LEU A 592 19.91 41.27 22.47
CA LEU A 592 19.17 40.87 23.68
C LEU A 592 20.02 39.92 24.56
N PRO A 593 19.73 39.89 25.88
CA PRO A 593 20.64 39.45 26.95
C PRO A 593 20.90 37.95 27.06
#